data_AF-E3KN21-F1
#
_entry.id   AF-E3KN21-F1
#
_cell.length_a   1.000
_cell.length_b   1.000
_cell.length_c   1.000
_cell.angle_alpha   90.00
_cell.angle_beta   90.00
_cell.angle_gamma   90.00
#
_symmetry.space_group_name_H-M   'P 1'
#
loop_
_entity.id
_entity.type
_entity.pdbx_description
1 polymer ?
#
loop_
_entity_poly.entity_id
_entity_poly.type
_entity_poly.pdbx_seq_one_letter_code
_entity_poly.pdbx_strand_id
1 'polypeptide(L)'
;MFHGTWGYVHTLDPSLILEANPEEFSMNQFQKAIKDSVNLKISPTMFLPTFEEESHFCNAIKSQIAQVMMSYIATTDNPKSSIPLEPPSIDQIRAQKPDIEMFELMLASDNCAEGIGKILTDIIKQTNLTPDKFFSELKIMDGDLGTLQNMECLRGQRKPSGHKEDSLGNIFMLLGASHTLWNIAQAIYLKNFGNNKTQDDLGAWRTLQALGLPSEKPAAKNDFTLMLTSIQKIHEVTLIHCLLLVMGIPRTSLPNEKIKLKAKSINHVINLCYDRFFGCTQLKKAETFNSPKLFNLMTRLRDFATIVKADRSMKAGDIGRLLNIWRRWSVMAQGITGLTHYAIHLPRMIILITKVLPPALRHAIQHSLLITPSGRPNHFVAKDFFLETENYWLKYFFNNNGVGTSAKRLRDVFSSNVPLKAPHHTSSNQFILADGYIKVNWRWDRFFAI
;
A
#
# COMPACT_ATOMS: atom_id res chain seq x y z
N MET A 1 -20.41 18.07 -13.98
CA MET A 1 -19.48 17.23 -13.20
C MET A 1 -19.44 15.88 -13.88
N PHE A 2 -18.28 15.42 -14.33
CA PHE A 2 -18.14 14.16 -15.04
C PHE A 2 -17.77 13.05 -14.05
N HIS A 3 -18.44 11.91 -14.19
CA HIS A 3 -18.17 10.68 -13.44
C HIS A 3 -17.93 9.60 -14.48
N GLY A 4 -16.77 8.96 -14.44
CA GLY A 4 -16.43 7.87 -15.34
C GLY A 4 -15.26 7.10 -14.78
N THR A 5 -15.20 5.81 -15.07
CA THR A 5 -14.17 4.90 -14.56
C THR A 5 -13.10 4.73 -15.61
N TRP A 6 -11.86 4.68 -15.17
CA TRP A 6 -10.74 4.43 -16.06
C TRP A 6 -9.83 3.35 -15.47
N GLY A 7 -9.01 2.76 -16.31
CA GLY A 7 -8.30 1.55 -15.93
C GLY A 7 -7.41 1.01 -17.04
N TYR A 8 -6.78 -0.11 -16.74
CA TYR A 8 -5.90 -0.80 -17.67
C TYR A 8 -5.88 -2.30 -17.46
N VAL A 9 -5.36 -3.00 -18.46
CA VAL A 9 -4.97 -4.40 -18.40
C VAL A 9 -3.49 -4.48 -18.06
N HIS A 10 -3.14 -5.36 -17.12
CA HIS A 10 -1.75 -5.70 -16.84
C HIS A 10 -1.50 -7.16 -17.20
N THR A 11 -0.60 -7.40 -18.15
CA THR A 11 -0.17 -8.76 -18.50
C THR A 11 0.84 -9.24 -17.46
N LEU A 12 0.55 -10.39 -16.85
CA LEU A 12 1.46 -11.00 -15.89
C LEU A 12 2.77 -11.42 -16.55
N ASP A 13 3.85 -11.38 -15.78
CA ASP A 13 5.13 -11.95 -16.21
C ASP A 13 4.93 -13.42 -16.63
N PRO A 14 5.23 -13.77 -17.90
CA PRO A 14 5.10 -15.15 -18.36
C PRO A 14 5.88 -16.14 -17.50
N SER A 15 6.99 -15.76 -16.87
CA SER A 15 7.76 -16.67 -16.00
C SER A 15 6.96 -17.15 -14.78
N LEU A 16 5.99 -16.36 -14.31
CA LEU A 16 5.11 -16.74 -13.19
C LEU A 16 4.09 -17.83 -13.58
N ILE A 17 3.88 -18.05 -14.88
CA ILE A 17 2.88 -18.97 -15.42
C ILE A 17 3.55 -20.18 -16.07
N LEU A 18 4.60 -19.96 -16.88
CA LEU A 18 5.25 -20.99 -17.70
C LEU A 18 5.91 -22.11 -16.90
N GLU A 19 6.41 -21.80 -15.70
CA GLU A 19 7.08 -22.77 -14.82
C GLU A 19 6.12 -23.52 -13.90
N ALA A 20 4.85 -23.09 -13.84
CA ALA A 20 3.84 -23.61 -12.94
C ALA A 20 2.87 -24.57 -13.62
N ASN A 21 2.19 -25.40 -12.83
CA ASN A 21 1.15 -26.29 -13.34
C ASN A 21 -0.04 -25.48 -13.88
N PRO A 22 -0.38 -25.58 -15.19
CA PRO A 22 -1.48 -24.81 -15.78
C PRO A 22 -2.83 -25.04 -15.10
N GLU A 23 -3.07 -26.24 -14.56
CA GLU A 23 -4.30 -26.57 -13.83
C GLU A 23 -4.52 -25.65 -12.62
N GLU A 24 -3.47 -25.17 -11.95
CA GLU A 24 -3.59 -24.29 -10.80
C GLU A 24 -4.13 -22.90 -11.14
N PHE A 25 -4.09 -22.50 -12.42
CA PHE A 25 -4.70 -21.27 -12.93
C PHE A 25 -6.10 -21.50 -13.49
N SER A 26 -6.57 -22.75 -13.54
CA SER A 26 -7.87 -23.09 -14.10
C SER A 26 -9.01 -22.55 -13.23
N MET A 27 -10.12 -22.25 -13.90
CA MET A 27 -11.37 -21.87 -13.23
C MET A 27 -11.88 -22.95 -12.27
N ASN A 28 -11.69 -24.23 -12.61
CA ASN A 28 -12.12 -25.34 -11.78
C ASN A 28 -11.35 -25.40 -10.45
N GLN A 29 -10.01 -25.27 -10.49
CA GLN A 29 -9.21 -25.25 -9.27
C GLN A 29 -9.49 -24.01 -8.42
N PHE A 30 -9.67 -22.85 -9.05
CA PHE A 30 -10.07 -21.63 -8.34
C PHE A 30 -11.41 -21.81 -7.62
N GLN A 31 -12.46 -22.25 -8.32
CA GLN A 31 -13.79 -22.45 -7.73
C GLN A 31 -13.77 -23.51 -6.63
N LYS A 32 -13.01 -24.60 -6.83
CA LYS A 32 -12.81 -25.63 -5.80
C LYS A 32 -12.17 -25.04 -4.55
N ALA A 33 -11.08 -24.27 -4.70
CA ALA A 33 -10.41 -23.61 -3.58
C ALA A 33 -11.35 -22.67 -2.81
N ILE A 34 -12.14 -21.86 -3.51
CA ILE A 34 -13.15 -20.98 -2.90
C ILE A 34 -14.23 -21.80 -2.18
N LYS A 35 -14.73 -22.88 -2.78
CA LYS A 35 -15.73 -23.76 -2.15
C LYS A 35 -15.19 -24.43 -0.89
N ASP A 36 -13.97 -24.95 -0.96
CA ASP A 36 -13.30 -25.63 0.16
C ASP A 36 -13.02 -24.65 1.31
N SER A 37 -12.82 -23.35 1.00
CA SER A 37 -12.59 -22.30 2.00
C SER A 37 -13.77 -22.08 2.96
N VAL A 38 -14.99 -22.49 2.60
CA VAL A 38 -16.17 -22.40 3.48
C VAL A 38 -15.96 -23.22 4.77
N ASN A 39 -15.19 -24.30 4.69
CA ASN A 39 -14.88 -25.17 5.82
C ASN A 39 -13.56 -24.81 6.51
N LEU A 40 -12.85 -23.77 6.05
CA LEU A 40 -11.58 -23.35 6.63
C LEU A 40 -11.85 -22.72 8.00
N LYS A 41 -11.40 -23.39 9.07
CA LYS A 41 -11.45 -22.86 10.43
C LYS A 41 -10.42 -21.74 10.58
N ILE A 42 -10.90 -20.49 10.63
CA ILE A 42 -10.03 -19.33 10.86
C ILE A 42 -9.67 -19.23 12.34
N SER A 43 -8.38 -19.07 12.64
CA SER A 43 -7.87 -18.85 14.00
C SER A 43 -7.01 -17.58 14.05
N PRO A 44 -6.94 -16.88 15.20
CA PRO A 44 -6.06 -15.72 15.36
C PRO A 44 -4.59 -16.00 15.03
N THR A 45 -4.12 -17.24 15.27
CA THR A 45 -2.76 -17.68 14.97
C THR A 45 -2.40 -17.58 13.49
N MET A 46 -3.37 -17.54 12.57
CA MET A 46 -3.13 -17.32 11.14
C MET A 46 -2.67 -15.90 10.81
N PHE A 47 -2.86 -14.95 11.72
CA PHE A 47 -2.48 -13.54 11.57
C PHE A 47 -1.33 -13.13 12.51
N LEU A 48 -0.97 -13.99 13.46
CA LEU A 48 0.18 -13.75 14.34
C LEU A 48 1.48 -14.03 13.55
N PRO A 49 2.52 -13.19 13.73
CA PRO A 49 3.79 -13.43 13.07
C PRO A 49 4.45 -14.70 13.61
N THR A 50 5.15 -15.43 12.73
CA THR A 50 6.06 -16.50 13.18
C THR A 50 7.29 -15.92 13.89
N PHE A 51 8.11 -16.78 14.49
CA PHE A 51 9.37 -16.36 15.10
C PHE A 51 10.30 -15.69 14.07
N GLU A 52 10.40 -16.27 12.88
CA GLU A 52 11.20 -15.74 11.77
C GLU A 52 10.68 -14.38 11.31
N GLU A 53 9.35 -14.23 11.22
CA GLU A 53 8.71 -12.98 10.81
C GLU A 53 8.86 -11.86 11.86
N GLU A 54 8.87 -12.22 13.15
CA GLU A 54 9.17 -11.29 14.25
C GLU A 54 10.65 -10.91 14.27
N SER A 55 11.56 -11.88 14.11
CA SER A 55 12.99 -11.64 13.96
C SER A 55 13.29 -10.71 12.77
N HIS A 56 12.63 -10.94 11.64
CA HIS A 56 12.73 -10.08 10.48
C HIS A 56 12.15 -8.67 10.75
N PHE A 57 11.06 -8.54 11.52
CA PHE A 57 10.54 -7.23 11.92
C PHE A 57 11.51 -6.47 12.84
N CYS A 58 12.17 -7.17 13.78
CA CYS A 58 13.26 -6.63 14.58
C CYS A 58 14.39 -6.07 13.69
N ASN A 59 14.85 -6.83 12.70
CA ASN A 59 15.85 -6.37 11.73
C ASN A 59 15.38 -5.15 10.92
N ALA A 60 14.10 -5.09 10.58
CA ALA A 60 13.52 -3.95 9.87
C ALA A 60 13.40 -2.68 10.73
N ILE A 61 13.22 -2.79 12.04
CA ILE A 61 13.30 -1.64 12.95
C ILE A 61 14.76 -1.21 13.12
N LYS A 62 15.68 -2.17 13.33
CA LYS A 62 17.11 -1.89 13.46
C LYS A 62 17.67 -1.18 12.23
N SER A 63 17.18 -1.51 11.03
CA SER A 63 17.57 -0.79 9.81
C SER A 63 17.03 0.63 9.72
N GLN A 64 15.81 0.88 10.20
CA GLN A 64 15.31 2.26 10.33
C GLN A 64 16.18 3.08 11.29
N ILE A 65 16.54 2.51 12.45
CA ILE A 65 17.47 3.13 13.40
C ILE A 65 18.85 3.36 12.77
N ALA A 66 19.39 2.36 12.09
CA ALA A 66 20.70 2.42 11.45
C ALA A 66 20.76 3.51 10.36
N GLN A 67 19.74 3.60 9.52
CA GLN A 67 19.65 4.65 8.50
C GLN A 67 19.63 6.04 9.14
N VAL A 68 18.82 6.27 10.18
CA VAL A 68 18.81 7.57 10.88
C VAL A 68 20.17 7.87 11.50
N MET A 69 20.80 6.88 12.14
CA MET A 69 22.13 7.04 12.73
C MET A 69 23.17 7.44 11.68
N MET A 70 23.20 6.78 10.53
CA MET A 70 24.16 7.05 9.46
C MET A 70 23.84 8.33 8.67
N SER A 71 22.56 8.68 8.56
CA SER A 71 22.11 9.89 7.86
C SER A 71 22.39 11.17 8.66
N TYR A 72 22.26 11.13 9.99
CA TYR A 72 22.25 12.36 10.79
C TYR A 72 23.28 12.44 11.91
N ILE A 73 23.77 11.32 12.44
CA ILE A 73 24.54 11.32 13.71
C ILE A 73 25.99 10.88 13.51
N ALA A 74 26.22 9.80 12.76
CA ALA A 74 27.50 9.13 12.71
C ALA A 74 27.96 8.81 11.29
N THR A 75 29.28 8.71 11.13
CA THR A 75 29.94 8.10 9.98
C THR A 75 30.82 6.95 10.45
N THR A 76 31.21 6.08 9.51
CA THR A 76 32.14 4.99 9.82
C THR A 76 33.27 4.97 8.81
N ASP A 77 34.46 4.64 9.31
CA ASP A 77 35.69 4.66 8.52
C ASP A 77 35.84 3.40 7.65
N ASN A 78 34.97 2.41 7.85
CA ASN A 78 35.02 1.12 7.17
C ASN A 78 33.83 0.94 6.21
N PRO A 79 33.99 1.15 4.90
CA PRO A 79 32.91 0.98 3.93
C PRO A 79 32.41 -0.48 3.80
N LYS A 80 33.17 -1.46 4.30
CA LYS A 80 32.75 -2.88 4.35
C LYS A 80 32.05 -3.26 5.64
N SER A 81 31.80 -2.31 6.54
CA SER A 81 31.15 -2.61 7.80
C SER A 81 29.70 -3.08 7.59
N SER A 82 29.36 -4.23 8.18
CA SER A 82 28.00 -4.76 8.24
C SER A 82 27.12 -3.93 9.18
N ILE A 83 26.80 -2.70 8.78
CA ILE A 83 25.75 -1.89 9.40
C ILE A 83 24.43 -2.30 8.73
N PRO A 84 23.38 -2.65 9.48
CA PRO A 84 22.16 -3.21 8.92
C PRO A 84 21.30 -2.09 8.31
N LEU A 85 21.70 -1.52 7.18
CA LEU A 85 20.97 -0.41 6.56
C LEU A 85 19.66 -0.85 5.88
N GLU A 86 19.56 -2.11 5.49
CA GLU A 86 18.35 -2.70 4.90
C GLU A 86 18.06 -4.03 5.60
N PRO A 87 16.79 -4.40 5.81
CA PRO A 87 16.46 -5.74 6.29
C PRO A 87 16.72 -6.80 5.20
N PRO A 88 16.80 -8.10 5.54
CA PRO A 88 16.91 -9.19 4.57
C PRO A 88 15.70 -9.27 3.64
N SER A 89 15.87 -9.66 2.38
CA SER A 89 14.75 -9.89 1.45
C SER A 89 13.96 -11.13 1.85
N ILE A 90 12.66 -11.13 1.58
CA ILE A 90 11.80 -12.30 1.80
C ILE A 90 11.33 -12.86 0.46
N ASP A 91 10.58 -12.06 -0.30
CA ASP A 91 10.06 -12.44 -1.60
C ASP A 91 10.00 -11.20 -2.48
N GLN A 92 11.02 -11.01 -3.32
CA GLN A 92 11.19 -9.83 -4.16
C GLN A 92 10.70 -10.10 -5.59
N ILE A 93 9.84 -9.21 -6.07
CA ILE A 93 9.38 -9.19 -7.45
C ILE A 93 10.56 -8.80 -8.34
N ARG A 94 10.68 -9.49 -9.48
CA ARG A 94 11.69 -9.16 -10.49
C ARG A 94 11.43 -7.76 -11.05
N ALA A 95 12.47 -6.92 -11.06
CA ALA A 95 12.37 -5.59 -11.64
C ALA A 95 12.34 -5.67 -13.17
N GLN A 96 11.18 -5.34 -13.75
CA GLN A 96 10.99 -5.21 -15.19
C GLN A 96 9.84 -4.25 -15.49
N LYS A 97 9.89 -3.62 -16.67
CA LYS A 97 8.78 -2.74 -17.09
C LYS A 97 7.51 -3.58 -17.23
N PRO A 98 6.38 -3.12 -16.66
CA PRO A 98 5.13 -3.83 -16.79
C PRO A 98 4.60 -3.72 -18.22
N ASP A 99 3.92 -4.78 -18.67
CA ASP A 99 3.17 -4.77 -19.91
C ASP A 99 1.74 -4.33 -19.60
N ILE A 100 1.40 -3.10 -20.00
CA ILE A 100 0.17 -2.41 -19.64
C ILE A 100 -0.50 -1.86 -20.89
N GLU A 101 -1.80 -2.14 -21.02
CA GLU A 101 -2.66 -1.58 -22.06
C GLU A 101 -3.82 -0.82 -21.40
N MET A 102 -3.92 0.49 -21.65
CA MET A 102 -4.99 1.30 -21.08
C MET A 102 -6.31 1.04 -21.78
N PHE A 103 -7.38 1.02 -20.99
CA PHE A 103 -8.73 1.09 -21.53
C PHE A 103 -9.05 2.49 -22.04
N GLU A 104 -10.03 2.59 -22.92
CA GLU A 104 -10.78 3.81 -23.11
C GLU A 104 -11.59 4.14 -21.85
N LEU A 105 -11.69 5.43 -21.54
CA LEU A 105 -12.49 5.93 -20.44
C LEU A 105 -13.96 5.44 -20.51
N MET A 106 -14.40 4.75 -19.47
CA MET A 106 -15.76 4.25 -19.35
C MET A 106 -16.64 5.32 -18.70
N LEU A 107 -17.82 5.59 -19.26
CA LEU A 107 -18.72 6.64 -18.75
C LEU A 107 -19.54 6.18 -17.53
N ALA A 108 -19.33 4.95 -17.07
CA ALA A 108 -19.92 4.40 -15.87
C ALA A 108 -19.06 4.73 -14.64
N SER A 109 -19.70 4.96 -13.49
CA SER A 109 -19.01 5.17 -12.21
C SER A 109 -18.90 3.85 -11.45
N ASP A 110 -17.80 3.63 -10.73
CA ASP A 110 -17.57 2.47 -9.88
C ASP A 110 -18.09 2.67 -8.43
N ASN A 111 -18.67 3.84 -8.14
CA ASN A 111 -19.19 4.22 -6.81
C ASN A 111 -20.49 3.50 -6.40
N CYS A 112 -21.06 2.66 -7.26
CA CYS A 112 -22.23 1.84 -6.92
C CYS A 112 -22.22 0.48 -7.64
N ALA A 113 -22.97 -0.49 -7.09
CA ALA A 113 -23.08 -1.84 -7.66
C ALA A 113 -23.59 -1.85 -9.11
N GLU A 114 -24.60 -1.04 -9.43
CA GLU A 114 -25.13 -0.91 -10.80
C GLU A 114 -24.05 -0.40 -11.77
N GLY A 115 -23.25 0.56 -11.31
CA GLY A 115 -22.15 1.14 -12.06
C GLY A 115 -21.05 0.13 -12.36
N ILE A 116 -20.66 -0.70 -11.39
CA ILE A 116 -19.76 -1.85 -11.60
C ILE A 116 -20.29 -2.78 -12.70
N GLY A 117 -21.59 -3.08 -12.71
CA GLY A 117 -22.19 -3.90 -13.77
C GLY A 117 -22.04 -3.31 -15.18
N LYS A 118 -22.17 -1.98 -15.31
CA LYS A 118 -21.94 -1.25 -16.57
C LYS A 118 -20.45 -1.26 -16.97
N ILE A 119 -19.55 -1.09 -16.01
CA ILE A 119 -18.10 -1.17 -16.22
C ILE A 119 -17.70 -2.53 -16.77
N LEU A 120 -18.20 -3.63 -16.19
CA LEU A 120 -17.93 -4.98 -16.69
C LEU A 120 -18.37 -5.15 -18.16
N THR A 121 -19.52 -4.58 -18.51
CA THR A 121 -20.04 -4.58 -19.88
C THR A 121 -19.12 -3.82 -20.83
N ASP A 122 -18.58 -2.67 -20.41
CA ASP A 122 -17.68 -1.87 -21.21
C ASP A 122 -16.28 -2.51 -21.35
N ILE A 123 -15.77 -3.19 -20.30
CA ILE A 123 -14.55 -3.99 -20.39
C ILE A 123 -14.70 -5.10 -21.45
N ILE A 124 -15.83 -5.82 -21.45
CA ILE A 124 -16.08 -6.88 -22.45
C ILE A 124 -16.03 -6.31 -23.87
N LYS A 125 -16.66 -5.14 -24.11
CA LYS A 125 -16.63 -4.46 -25.41
C LYS A 125 -15.22 -4.07 -25.83
N GLN A 126 -14.41 -3.55 -24.91
CA GLN A 126 -13.06 -3.06 -25.21
C GLN A 126 -12.02 -4.17 -25.36
N THR A 127 -12.22 -5.31 -24.70
CA THR A 127 -11.30 -6.47 -24.76
C THR A 127 -11.54 -7.37 -25.97
N ASN A 128 -12.53 -7.08 -26.82
CA ASN A 128 -12.99 -7.94 -27.92
C ASN A 128 -13.30 -9.40 -27.49
N LEU A 129 -13.61 -9.61 -26.21
CA LEU A 129 -14.06 -10.90 -25.69
C LEU A 129 -15.56 -11.05 -25.88
N THR A 130 -16.04 -12.26 -26.16
CA THR A 130 -17.47 -12.54 -26.03
C THR A 130 -17.85 -12.59 -24.54
N PRO A 131 -19.10 -12.24 -24.16
CA PRO A 131 -19.55 -12.38 -22.78
C PRO A 131 -19.31 -13.78 -22.22
N ASP A 132 -19.67 -14.82 -22.98
CA ASP A 132 -19.45 -16.22 -22.56
C ASP A 132 -17.97 -16.50 -22.26
N LYS A 133 -17.05 -16.09 -23.16
CA LYS A 133 -15.62 -16.26 -22.93
C LYS A 133 -15.16 -15.51 -21.68
N PHE A 134 -15.57 -14.25 -21.53
CA PHE A 134 -15.19 -13.43 -20.38
C PHE A 134 -15.62 -14.06 -19.05
N PHE A 135 -16.87 -14.54 -18.95
CA PHE A 135 -17.40 -15.15 -17.73
C PHE A 135 -16.96 -16.62 -17.52
N SER A 136 -16.42 -17.27 -18.56
CA SER A 136 -15.87 -18.62 -18.48
C SER A 136 -14.43 -18.69 -17.97
N GLU A 137 -13.71 -17.56 -17.97
CA GLU A 137 -12.28 -17.48 -17.61
C GLU A 137 -12.08 -16.70 -16.29
N LEU A 138 -11.02 -17.05 -15.55
CA LEU A 138 -10.66 -16.36 -14.31
C LEU A 138 -10.19 -14.94 -14.63
N LYS A 139 -10.86 -13.94 -14.06
CA LYS A 139 -10.48 -12.53 -14.21
C LYS A 139 -10.00 -11.99 -12.86
N ILE A 140 -8.76 -11.54 -12.79
CA ILE A 140 -8.28 -10.80 -11.62
C ILE A 140 -8.61 -9.34 -11.83
N MET A 141 -9.16 -8.69 -10.80
CA MET A 141 -9.52 -7.27 -10.83
C MET A 141 -8.95 -6.57 -9.62
N ASP A 142 -8.26 -5.46 -9.83
CA ASP A 142 -7.73 -4.62 -8.76
C ASP A 142 -8.57 -3.36 -8.62
N GLY A 143 -8.77 -2.92 -7.37
CA GLY A 143 -9.45 -1.66 -7.08
C GLY A 143 -9.26 -1.25 -5.63
N ASP A 144 -9.73 -0.05 -5.30
CA ASP A 144 -9.77 0.37 -3.91
C ASP A 144 -10.81 -0.45 -3.12
N LEU A 145 -10.89 -0.20 -1.81
CA LEU A 145 -11.82 -0.93 -0.96
C LEU A 145 -13.30 -0.66 -1.32
N GLY A 146 -13.62 0.54 -1.79
CA GLY A 146 -14.97 0.91 -2.23
C GLY A 146 -15.38 0.14 -3.47
N THR A 147 -14.52 0.07 -4.49
CA THR A 147 -14.74 -0.73 -5.71
C THR A 147 -14.98 -2.20 -5.35
N LEU A 148 -14.16 -2.77 -4.45
CA LEU A 148 -14.33 -4.14 -3.97
C LEU A 148 -15.68 -4.35 -3.27
N GLN A 149 -16.10 -3.42 -2.41
CA GLN A 149 -17.38 -3.48 -1.72
C GLN A 149 -18.56 -3.41 -2.68
N ASN A 150 -18.49 -2.55 -3.70
CA ASN A 150 -19.51 -2.44 -4.73
C ASN A 150 -19.60 -3.71 -5.59
N MET A 151 -18.46 -4.35 -5.89
CA MET A 151 -18.43 -5.65 -6.57
C MET A 151 -19.07 -6.76 -5.72
N GLU A 152 -18.77 -6.82 -4.41
CA GLU A 152 -19.40 -7.76 -3.49
C GLU A 152 -20.91 -7.49 -3.32
N CYS A 153 -21.32 -6.21 -3.32
CA CYS A 153 -22.73 -5.83 -3.31
C CYS A 153 -23.46 -6.32 -4.57
N LEU A 154 -22.86 -6.11 -5.75
CA LEU A 154 -23.40 -6.60 -7.02
C LEU A 154 -23.57 -8.13 -7.02
N ARG A 155 -22.56 -8.86 -6.53
CA ARG A 155 -22.64 -10.32 -6.33
C ARG A 155 -23.77 -10.72 -5.40
N GLY A 156 -23.95 -9.99 -4.29
CA GLY A 156 -25.02 -10.23 -3.34
C GLY A 156 -26.41 -10.07 -3.96
N GLN A 157 -26.60 -9.04 -4.79
CA GLN A 157 -27.87 -8.75 -5.47
C GLN A 157 -28.24 -9.80 -6.53
N ARG A 158 -27.26 -10.48 -7.12
CA ARG A 158 -27.46 -11.50 -8.17
C ARG A 158 -27.51 -12.93 -7.64
N LYS A 159 -27.41 -13.13 -6.32
CA LYS A 159 -27.52 -14.47 -5.70
C LYS A 159 -28.98 -14.82 -5.34
N PRO A 160 -29.38 -16.10 -5.50
CA PRO A 160 -28.63 -17.17 -6.17
C PRO A 160 -28.76 -17.06 -7.69
N SER A 161 -27.69 -17.35 -8.43
CA SER A 161 -27.78 -17.58 -9.88
C SER A 161 -26.89 -18.75 -10.30
N GLY A 162 -27.42 -19.60 -11.17
CA GLY A 162 -26.68 -20.67 -11.83
C GLY A 162 -25.98 -20.21 -13.12
N HIS A 163 -26.26 -19.00 -13.58
CA HIS A 163 -25.68 -18.40 -14.79
C HIS A 163 -24.33 -17.76 -14.46
N LYS A 164 -23.34 -17.99 -15.32
CA LYS A 164 -21.95 -17.54 -15.08
C LYS A 164 -21.88 -16.01 -15.03
N GLU A 165 -22.63 -15.35 -15.91
CA GLU A 165 -22.73 -13.89 -16.08
C GLU A 165 -23.27 -13.19 -14.83
N ASP A 166 -24.23 -13.83 -14.17
CA ASP A 166 -24.90 -13.26 -13.00
C ASP A 166 -24.13 -13.55 -11.71
N SER A 167 -23.55 -14.75 -11.60
CA SER A 167 -22.82 -15.16 -10.40
C SER A 167 -21.57 -14.31 -10.15
N LEU A 168 -20.92 -13.84 -11.22
CA LEU A 168 -19.61 -13.17 -11.20
C LEU A 168 -18.54 -13.97 -10.43
N GLY A 169 -18.73 -15.29 -10.35
CA GLY A 169 -17.88 -16.20 -9.57
C GLY A 169 -16.51 -16.45 -10.21
N ASN A 170 -16.29 -15.98 -11.44
CA ASN A 170 -15.02 -16.04 -12.15
C ASN A 170 -14.11 -14.83 -11.91
N ILE A 171 -14.57 -13.82 -11.17
CA ILE A 171 -13.79 -12.62 -10.89
C ILE A 171 -13.12 -12.75 -9.52
N PHE A 172 -11.86 -12.35 -9.37
CA PHE A 172 -11.20 -12.23 -8.07
C PHE A 172 -10.77 -10.78 -7.86
N MET A 173 -11.33 -10.14 -6.83
CA MET A 173 -10.98 -8.76 -6.48
C MET A 173 -9.75 -8.75 -5.57
N LEU A 174 -8.70 -8.04 -5.97
CA LEU A 174 -7.49 -7.79 -5.20
C LEU A 174 -7.54 -6.37 -4.62
N LEU A 175 -7.15 -6.22 -3.36
CA LEU A 175 -7.19 -4.95 -2.64
C LEU A 175 -6.02 -4.07 -3.07
N GLY A 176 -6.31 -2.83 -3.47
CA GLY A 176 -5.31 -1.82 -3.84
C GLY A 176 -4.29 -1.59 -2.72
N ALA A 177 -3.01 -1.83 -3.03
CA ALA A 177 -1.96 -1.81 -2.02
C ALA A 177 -1.61 -0.37 -1.57
N SER A 178 -1.73 0.63 -2.45
CA SER A 178 -1.52 2.03 -2.08
C SER A 178 -2.64 2.53 -1.20
N HIS A 179 -3.90 2.28 -1.59
CA HIS A 179 -5.06 2.66 -0.78
C HIS A 179 -5.04 1.96 0.58
N THR A 180 -4.56 0.72 0.65
CA THR A 180 -4.34 0.02 1.93
C THR A 180 -3.30 0.74 2.79
N LEU A 181 -2.12 1.06 2.24
CA LEU A 181 -1.09 1.82 2.94
C LEU A 181 -1.64 3.18 3.42
N TRP A 182 -2.29 3.94 2.54
CA TRP A 182 -2.77 5.29 2.79
C TRP A 182 -3.83 5.35 3.89
N ASN A 183 -4.87 4.53 3.81
CA ASN A 183 -5.96 4.57 4.79
C ASN A 183 -5.49 4.09 6.18
N ILE A 184 -4.66 3.05 6.23
CA ILE A 184 -4.11 2.56 7.50
C ILE A 184 -3.11 3.55 8.08
N ALA A 185 -2.21 4.11 7.25
CA ALA A 185 -1.28 5.14 7.68
C ALA A 185 -2.00 6.38 8.19
N GLN A 186 -3.08 6.81 7.54
CA GLN A 186 -3.90 7.94 7.98
C GLN A 186 -4.52 7.68 9.35
N ALA A 187 -5.14 6.51 9.55
CA ALA A 187 -5.76 6.18 10.83
C ALA A 187 -4.73 6.11 11.97
N ILE A 188 -3.57 5.49 11.72
CA ILE A 188 -2.45 5.45 12.67
C ILE A 188 -1.90 6.87 12.94
N TYR A 189 -1.78 7.69 11.91
CA TYR A 189 -1.28 9.05 12.02
C TYR A 189 -2.21 9.91 12.85
N LEU A 190 -3.53 9.86 12.59
CA LEU A 190 -4.55 10.57 13.35
C LEU A 190 -4.62 10.10 14.81
N LYS A 191 -4.49 8.79 15.06
CA LYS A 191 -4.40 8.21 16.41
C LYS A 191 -3.22 8.82 17.19
N ASN A 192 -2.08 9.02 16.54
CA ASN A 192 -0.86 9.53 17.16
C ASN A 192 -0.68 11.05 16.98
N PHE A 193 -1.64 11.74 16.34
CA PHE A 193 -1.48 13.15 15.97
C PHE A 193 -1.43 14.06 17.18
N GLY A 194 -2.31 13.80 18.17
CA GLY A 194 -2.52 14.64 19.35
C GLY A 194 -3.54 15.76 19.13
N ASN A 195 -3.72 16.60 20.14
CA ASN A 195 -4.58 17.79 20.08
C ASN A 195 -3.74 19.08 20.01
N ASN A 196 -3.66 19.67 18.82
CA ASN A 196 -2.92 20.91 18.59
C ASN A 196 -3.55 22.17 19.21
N LYS A 197 -4.73 22.06 19.83
CA LYS A 197 -5.36 23.13 20.62
C LYS A 197 -4.92 23.12 22.08
N THR A 198 -4.27 22.06 22.54
CA THR A 198 -3.79 21.91 23.92
C THR A 198 -2.28 22.08 23.94
N GLN A 199 -1.78 23.11 24.63
CA GLN A 199 -0.33 23.37 24.67
C GLN A 199 0.47 22.24 25.34
N ASP A 200 -0.10 21.52 26.30
CA ASP A 200 0.62 20.42 26.97
C ASP A 200 0.61 19.10 26.18
N ASP A 201 -0.09 19.05 25.04
CA ASP A 201 -0.12 17.88 24.18
C ASP A 201 1.21 17.73 23.42
N LEU A 202 1.78 16.51 23.47
CA LEU A 202 3.08 16.15 22.88
C LEU A 202 2.92 15.18 21.69
N GLY A 203 1.77 15.21 21.02
CA GLY A 203 1.48 14.40 19.84
C GLY A 203 2.39 14.72 18.67
N ALA A 204 2.18 14.01 17.56
CA ALA A 204 2.99 14.17 16.35
C ALA A 204 2.99 15.62 15.81
N TRP A 205 1.91 16.38 16.04
CA TRP A 205 1.80 17.79 15.62
C TRP A 205 2.92 18.67 16.19
N ARG A 206 3.39 18.41 17.42
CA ARG A 206 4.48 19.18 18.05
C ARG A 206 5.79 19.04 17.29
N THR A 207 6.09 17.83 16.83
CA THR A 207 7.29 17.59 16.02
C THR A 207 7.21 18.32 14.68
N LEU A 208 6.03 18.36 14.05
CA LEU A 208 5.84 19.11 12.81
C LEU A 208 6.05 20.62 13.02
N GLN A 209 5.45 21.16 14.09
CA GLN A 209 5.61 22.56 14.45
C GLN A 209 7.08 22.92 14.69
N ALA A 210 7.82 22.06 15.40
CA ALA A 210 9.25 22.25 15.66
C ALA A 210 10.11 22.19 14.38
N LEU A 211 9.65 21.47 13.35
CA LEU A 211 10.30 21.39 12.04
C LEU A 211 9.89 22.53 11.08
N GLY A 212 9.02 23.44 11.51
CA GLY A 212 8.45 24.48 10.63
C GLY A 212 7.53 23.92 9.54
N LEU A 213 6.97 22.72 9.75
CA LEU A 213 6.03 22.08 8.83
C LEU A 213 4.58 22.35 9.24
N PRO A 214 3.60 22.25 8.32
CA PRO A 214 2.20 22.35 8.66
C PRO A 214 1.82 21.40 9.80
N SER A 215 1.33 21.97 10.91
CA SER A 215 0.96 21.24 12.14
C SER A 215 -0.54 21.31 12.44
N GLU A 216 -1.33 21.77 11.48
CA GLU A 216 -2.78 21.66 11.54
C GLU A 216 -3.18 20.19 11.43
N LYS A 217 -4.22 19.80 12.18
CA LYS A 217 -4.74 18.45 12.08
C LYS A 217 -5.20 18.23 10.63
N PRO A 218 -4.64 17.23 9.92
CA PRO A 218 -4.98 17.02 8.52
C PRO A 218 -6.49 16.86 8.37
N ALA A 219 -7.09 17.65 7.49
CA ALA A 219 -8.43 17.35 6.99
C ALA A 219 -8.38 16.00 6.28
N ALA A 220 -9.45 15.21 6.38
CA ALA A 220 -9.52 13.92 5.72
C ALA A 220 -9.30 14.10 4.19
N LYS A 221 -8.40 13.29 3.62
CA LYS A 221 -8.21 13.05 2.17
C LYS A 221 -7.48 14.08 1.29
N ASN A 222 -6.66 15.00 1.82
CA ASN A 222 -6.10 16.06 0.94
C ASN A 222 -4.68 15.88 0.41
N ASP A 223 -3.83 15.01 0.97
CA ASP A 223 -2.53 14.65 0.36
C ASP A 223 -1.88 13.44 1.07
N PHE A 224 -1.91 12.25 0.46
CA PHE A 224 -1.30 11.05 1.06
C PHE A 224 0.23 11.06 1.00
N THR A 225 0.83 11.72 0.00
CA THR A 225 2.28 11.82 -0.15
C THR A 225 2.88 12.72 0.94
N LEU A 226 2.26 13.88 1.18
CA LEU A 226 2.66 14.78 2.26
C LEU A 226 2.47 14.11 3.63
N MET A 227 1.39 13.35 3.80
CA MET A 227 1.14 12.59 5.02
C MET A 227 2.24 11.56 5.28
N LEU A 228 2.56 10.70 4.31
CA LEU A 228 3.63 9.70 4.46
C LEU A 228 4.99 10.36 4.73
N THR A 229 5.30 11.46 4.05
CA THR A 229 6.51 12.26 4.28
C THR A 229 6.55 12.81 5.70
N SER A 230 5.42 13.34 6.19
CA SER A 230 5.30 13.87 7.56
C SER A 230 5.50 12.77 8.60
N ILE A 231 4.88 11.61 8.42
CA ILE A 231 5.06 10.43 9.28
C ILE A 231 6.53 10.03 9.34
N GLN A 232 7.19 9.94 8.18
CA GLN A 232 8.61 9.58 8.10
C GLN A 232 9.48 10.60 8.83
N LYS A 233 9.31 11.91 8.59
CA LYS A 233 10.07 12.96 9.28
C LYS A 233 9.90 12.91 10.80
N ILE A 234 8.66 12.73 11.28
CA ILE A 234 8.38 12.60 12.72
C ILE A 234 9.06 11.35 13.28
N HIS A 235 9.01 10.23 12.56
CA HIS A 235 9.65 8.99 12.96
C HIS A 235 11.18 9.17 13.07
N GLU A 236 11.81 9.74 12.04
CA GLU A 236 13.25 9.98 12.01
C GLU A 236 13.72 10.92 13.12
N VAL A 237 13.04 12.05 13.35
CA VAL A 237 13.37 12.98 14.45
C VAL A 237 13.23 12.30 15.81
N THR A 238 12.20 11.47 15.98
CA THR A 238 12.04 10.72 17.23
C THR A 238 13.17 9.70 17.41
N LEU A 239 13.59 9.02 16.33
CA LEU A 239 14.73 8.11 16.36
C LEU A 239 16.05 8.83 16.66
N ILE A 240 16.28 10.04 16.12
CA ILE A 240 17.43 10.88 16.48
C ILE A 240 17.45 11.12 17.99
N HIS A 241 16.32 11.54 18.56
CA HIS A 241 16.21 11.77 20.00
C HIS A 241 16.55 10.51 20.82
N CYS A 242 16.00 9.36 20.41
CA CYS A 242 16.29 8.07 21.04
C CYS A 242 17.78 7.70 20.97
N LEU A 243 18.42 7.92 19.82
CA LEU A 243 19.84 7.64 19.61
C LEU A 243 20.73 8.53 20.46
N LEU A 244 20.51 9.86 20.46
CA LEU A 244 21.25 10.79 21.29
C LEU A 244 21.16 10.43 22.78
N LEU A 245 19.95 10.04 23.23
CA LEU A 245 19.71 9.62 24.61
C LEU A 245 20.47 8.34 24.98
N VAL A 246 20.53 7.36 24.07
CA VAL A 246 21.29 6.12 24.28
C VAL A 246 22.80 6.35 24.24
N MET A 247 23.25 7.29 23.42
CA MET A 247 24.66 7.67 23.31
C MET A 247 25.13 8.59 24.45
N GLY A 248 24.23 9.08 25.31
CA GLY A 248 24.56 10.04 26.37
C GLY A 248 24.90 11.44 25.86
N ILE A 249 24.52 11.78 24.63
CA ILE A 249 24.79 13.09 24.02
C ILE A 249 23.71 14.08 24.48
N PRO A 250 24.08 15.32 24.88
CA PRO A 250 23.12 16.36 25.25
C PRO A 250 22.07 16.60 24.16
N ARG A 251 20.80 16.72 24.56
CA ARG A 251 19.63 16.81 23.65
C ARG A 251 19.42 18.18 23.02
N THR A 252 20.35 19.12 23.27
CA THR A 252 20.20 20.54 22.94
C THR A 252 20.71 20.91 21.55
N SER A 253 21.51 20.05 20.90
CA SER A 253 21.91 20.23 19.50
C SER A 253 22.31 18.92 18.84
N LEU A 254 21.94 18.76 17.57
CA LEU A 254 22.57 17.77 16.69
C LEU A 254 24.01 18.22 16.42
N PRO A 255 25.00 17.31 16.43
CA PRO A 255 26.36 17.66 16.03
C PRO A 255 26.37 18.29 14.63
N ASN A 256 27.08 19.41 14.46
CA ASN A 256 27.25 20.04 13.13
C ASN A 256 27.99 19.12 12.15
N GLU A 257 28.86 18.25 12.69
CA GLU A 257 29.55 17.20 11.94
C GLU A 257 29.20 15.83 12.49
N LYS A 258 29.05 14.85 11.59
CA LYS A 258 28.77 13.46 11.98
C LYS A 258 29.95 12.88 12.76
N ILE A 259 29.65 12.21 13.87
CA ILE A 259 30.63 11.59 14.75
C ILE A 259 31.24 10.36 14.06
N LYS A 260 32.56 10.29 13.93
CA LYS A 260 33.23 9.09 13.43
C LYS A 260 33.20 7.99 14.48
N LEU A 261 32.59 6.85 14.14
CA LEU A 261 32.45 5.70 15.03
C LEU A 261 32.87 4.41 14.33
N LYS A 262 33.47 3.51 15.12
CA LYS A 262 33.71 2.13 14.70
C LYS A 262 32.37 1.41 14.49
N ALA A 263 32.30 0.57 13.46
CA ALA A 263 31.12 -0.23 13.14
C ALA A 263 30.55 -1.02 14.32
N LYS A 264 31.41 -1.60 15.17
CA LYS A 264 30.99 -2.33 16.37
C LYS A 264 30.22 -1.42 17.35
N SER A 265 30.68 -0.18 17.53
CA SER A 265 30.02 0.81 18.38
C SER A 265 28.68 1.25 17.79
N ILE A 266 28.61 1.44 16.47
CA ILE A 266 27.37 1.76 15.76
C ILE A 266 26.34 0.65 15.97
N ASN A 267 26.70 -0.61 15.71
CA ASN A 267 25.82 -1.76 15.92
C ASN A 267 25.40 -1.92 17.39
N HIS A 268 26.29 -1.63 18.34
CA HIS A 268 25.94 -1.65 19.76
C HIS A 268 24.88 -0.59 20.09
N VAL A 269 25.05 0.65 19.62
CA VAL A 269 24.09 1.74 19.83
C VAL A 269 22.74 1.43 19.18
N ILE A 270 22.73 0.87 17.96
CA ILE A 270 21.49 0.44 17.26
C ILE A 270 20.74 -0.59 18.10
N ASN A 271 21.42 -1.63 18.60
CA ASN A 271 20.80 -2.66 19.43
C ASN A 271 20.28 -2.08 20.74
N LEU A 272 21.06 -1.24 21.41
CA LEU A 272 20.67 -0.62 22.67
C LEU A 272 19.46 0.33 22.50
N CYS A 273 19.39 1.05 21.37
CA CYS A 273 18.23 1.87 21.01
C CYS A 273 16.99 1.01 20.75
N TYR A 274 17.13 -0.11 20.02
CA TYR A 274 16.05 -1.05 19.80
C TYR A 274 15.53 -1.62 21.13
N ASP A 275 16.41 -2.16 21.97
CA ASP A 275 16.05 -2.79 23.24
C ASP A 275 15.35 -1.80 24.18
N ARG A 276 15.80 -0.54 24.20
CA ARG A 276 15.24 0.49 25.07
C ARG A 276 13.87 1.00 24.64
N PHE A 277 13.62 1.17 23.34
CA PHE A 277 12.45 1.90 22.84
C PHE A 277 11.44 1.04 22.05
N PHE A 278 11.85 -0.14 21.59
CA PHE A 278 11.00 -1.07 20.83
C PHE A 278 10.79 -2.42 21.55
N GLY A 279 11.57 -2.70 22.60
CA GLY A 279 11.45 -3.93 23.40
C GLY A 279 10.10 -4.06 24.10
N CYS A 280 9.49 -5.25 24.00
CA CYS A 280 8.19 -5.55 24.64
C CYS A 280 8.23 -5.37 26.16
N THR A 281 9.32 -5.77 26.81
CA THR A 281 9.49 -5.64 28.26
C THR A 281 9.53 -4.18 28.69
N GLN A 282 10.23 -3.34 27.93
CA GLN A 282 10.36 -1.91 28.19
C GLN A 282 9.04 -1.19 27.99
N LEU A 283 8.26 -1.59 26.98
CA LEU A 283 6.93 -1.02 26.76
C LEU A 283 5.98 -1.32 27.92
N LYS A 284 5.95 -2.57 28.40
CA LYS A 284 5.15 -2.95 29.58
C LYS A 284 5.58 -2.16 30.83
N LYS A 285 6.89 -1.93 31.03
CA LYS A 285 7.38 -1.09 32.12
C LYS A 285 6.96 0.37 31.96
N ALA A 286 6.97 0.90 30.74
CA ALA A 286 6.54 2.28 30.49
C ALA A 286 5.03 2.48 30.76
N GLU A 287 4.21 1.43 30.56
CA GLU A 287 2.77 1.43 30.86
C GLU A 287 2.48 1.58 32.36
N THR A 288 3.35 1.06 33.23
CA THR A 288 3.18 1.15 34.70
C THR A 288 3.62 2.49 35.27
N PHE A 289 4.16 3.41 34.47
CA PHE A 289 4.60 4.71 34.96
C PHE A 289 3.41 5.66 35.13
N ASN A 290 3.47 6.51 36.16
CA ASN A 290 2.43 7.52 36.41
C ASN A 290 2.24 8.52 35.25
N SER A 291 3.24 8.66 34.37
CA SER A 291 3.16 9.52 33.19
C SER A 291 3.02 8.70 31.90
N PRO A 292 1.99 8.94 31.08
CA PRO A 292 1.77 8.19 29.84
C PRO A 292 2.74 8.58 28.71
N LYS A 293 3.60 9.58 28.91
CA LYS A 293 4.45 10.17 27.86
C LYS A 293 5.37 9.16 27.20
N LEU A 294 6.07 8.33 27.99
CA LEU A 294 7.01 7.34 27.47
C LEU A 294 6.27 6.22 26.73
N PHE A 295 5.18 5.71 27.32
CA PHE A 295 4.35 4.69 26.69
C PHE A 295 3.79 5.15 25.33
N ASN A 296 3.26 6.37 25.27
CA ASN A 296 2.73 6.96 24.05
C ASN A 296 3.83 7.15 22.99
N LEU A 297 5.02 7.60 23.39
CA LEU A 297 6.17 7.75 22.49
C LEU A 297 6.58 6.41 21.87
N MET A 298 6.73 5.37 22.69
CA MET A 298 7.12 4.03 22.25
C MET A 298 6.03 3.41 21.36
N THR A 299 4.76 3.62 21.69
CA THR A 299 3.63 3.17 20.87
C THR A 299 3.66 3.85 19.49
N ARG A 300 3.84 5.18 19.43
CA ARG A 300 3.98 5.92 18.17
C ARG A 300 5.16 5.43 17.34
N LEU A 301 6.31 5.18 17.97
CA LEU A 301 7.50 4.64 17.31
C LEU A 301 7.21 3.29 16.64
N ARG A 302 6.56 2.36 17.36
CA ARG A 302 6.16 1.05 16.83
C ARG A 302 5.15 1.16 15.70
N ASP A 303 4.12 1.98 15.90
CA ASP A 303 3.07 2.22 14.92
C ASP A 303 3.65 2.79 13.61
N PHE A 304 4.45 3.86 13.70
CA PHE A 304 5.07 4.49 12.52
C PHE A 304 6.10 3.59 11.84
N ALA A 305 6.84 2.76 12.60
CA ALA A 305 7.78 1.81 12.02
C ALA A 305 7.09 0.79 11.09
N THR A 306 5.80 0.45 11.33
CA THR A 306 5.04 -0.41 10.41
C THR A 306 4.74 0.28 9.08
N ILE A 307 4.41 1.58 9.10
CA ILE A 307 4.13 2.39 7.91
C ILE A 307 5.39 2.57 7.08
N VAL A 308 6.49 2.99 7.72
CA VAL A 308 7.79 3.16 7.06
C VAL A 308 8.26 1.84 6.45
N LYS A 309 8.07 0.71 7.16
CA LYS A 309 8.39 -0.61 6.61
C LYS A 309 7.51 -0.98 5.42
N ALA A 310 6.20 -0.75 5.46
CA ALA A 310 5.31 -1.05 4.33
C ALA A 310 5.70 -0.24 3.08
N ASP A 311 5.87 1.08 3.23
CA ASP A 311 6.28 1.97 2.13
C ASP A 311 7.62 1.53 1.51
N ARG A 312 8.62 1.22 2.34
CA ARG A 312 9.92 0.70 1.85
C ARG A 312 9.81 -0.67 1.19
N SER A 313 8.97 -1.56 1.72
CA SER A 313 8.74 -2.88 1.13
C SER A 313 8.08 -2.75 -0.24
N MET A 314 7.13 -1.83 -0.38
CA MET A 314 6.50 -1.49 -1.67
C MET A 314 7.54 -0.95 -2.65
N LYS A 315 8.37 0.04 -2.26
CA LYS A 315 9.43 0.59 -3.11
C LYS A 315 10.44 -0.48 -3.56
N ALA A 316 10.83 -1.36 -2.65
CA ALA A 316 11.76 -2.46 -2.93
C ALA A 316 11.16 -3.60 -3.78
N GLY A 317 9.84 -3.61 -3.99
CA GLY A 317 9.16 -4.72 -4.66
C GLY A 317 9.16 -6.01 -3.83
N ASP A 318 9.36 -5.95 -2.51
CA ASP A 318 9.41 -7.13 -1.64
C ASP A 318 8.02 -7.44 -1.07
N ILE A 319 7.29 -8.31 -1.78
CA ILE A 319 5.93 -8.69 -1.41
C ILE A 319 5.88 -9.51 -0.13
N GLY A 320 6.91 -10.31 0.15
CA GLY A 320 7.01 -11.07 1.39
C GLY A 320 7.10 -10.15 2.62
N ARG A 321 7.91 -9.09 2.53
CA ARG A 321 7.99 -8.07 3.58
C ARG A 321 6.67 -7.30 3.74
N LEU A 322 6.00 -6.98 2.62
CA LEU A 322 4.73 -6.25 2.63
C LEU A 322 3.60 -7.07 3.27
N LEU A 323 3.45 -8.34 2.88
CA LEU A 323 2.43 -9.24 3.44
C LEU A 323 2.61 -9.46 4.95
N ASN A 324 3.86 -9.50 5.42
CA ASN A 324 4.14 -9.55 6.85
C ASN A 324 3.65 -8.29 7.60
N ILE A 325 3.66 -7.12 6.96
CA ILE A 325 3.05 -5.91 7.55
C ILE A 325 1.53 -5.97 7.45
N TRP A 326 0.96 -6.41 6.33
CA TRP A 326 -0.49 -6.54 6.20
C TRP A 326 -1.10 -7.51 7.23
N ARG A 327 -0.39 -8.59 7.60
CA ARG A 327 -0.80 -9.47 8.72
C ARG A 327 -0.86 -8.71 10.05
N ARG A 328 0.18 -7.92 10.37
CA ARG A 328 0.19 -7.08 11.57
C ARG A 328 -0.94 -6.05 11.54
N TRP A 329 -1.14 -5.40 10.40
CA TRP A 329 -2.23 -4.45 10.21
C TRP A 329 -3.61 -5.08 10.28
N SER A 330 -3.77 -6.35 9.89
CA SER A 330 -5.03 -7.08 10.06
C SER A 330 -5.47 -7.17 11.52
N VAL A 331 -4.49 -7.28 12.43
CA VAL A 331 -4.71 -7.24 13.89
C VAL A 331 -4.88 -5.80 14.38
N MET A 332 -4.00 -4.88 13.97
CA MET A 332 -4.06 -3.48 14.41
C MET A 332 -5.37 -2.79 14.01
N ALA A 333 -5.88 -3.07 12.81
CA ALA A 333 -7.12 -2.49 12.29
C ALA A 333 -8.35 -2.81 13.16
N GLN A 334 -8.32 -3.91 13.92
CA GLN A 334 -9.41 -4.24 14.86
C GLN A 334 -9.55 -3.22 16.00
N GLY A 335 -8.44 -2.58 16.40
CA GLY A 335 -8.40 -1.67 17.56
C GLY A 335 -8.30 -0.18 17.21
N ILE A 336 -8.15 0.17 15.92
CA ILE A 336 -7.97 1.57 15.49
C ILE A 336 -9.29 2.08 14.91
N THR A 337 -9.83 3.14 15.54
CA THR A 337 -11.04 3.82 15.07
C THR A 337 -10.87 4.34 13.64
N GLY A 338 -11.90 4.15 12.80
CA GLY A 338 -11.90 4.57 11.40
C GLY A 338 -11.47 3.49 10.40
N LEU A 339 -11.00 2.32 10.86
CA LEU A 339 -10.62 1.19 10.00
C LEU A 339 -11.67 0.07 9.94
N THR A 340 -12.94 0.35 10.21
CA THR A 340 -14.02 -0.67 10.30
C THR A 340 -14.09 -1.59 9.07
N HIS A 341 -13.98 -1.04 7.86
CA HIS A 341 -13.98 -1.85 6.65
C HIS A 341 -12.66 -2.61 6.47
N TYR A 342 -11.51 -1.97 6.70
CA TYR A 342 -10.20 -2.64 6.61
C TYR A 342 -10.04 -3.75 7.66
N ALA A 343 -10.65 -3.63 8.83
CA ALA A 343 -10.70 -4.66 9.87
C ALA A 343 -11.41 -5.95 9.39
N ILE A 344 -12.25 -5.87 8.36
CA ILE A 344 -12.93 -7.02 7.76
C ILE A 344 -12.20 -7.48 6.50
N HIS A 345 -11.92 -6.55 5.59
CA HIS A 345 -11.49 -6.89 4.23
C HIS A 345 -9.99 -7.22 4.14
N LEU A 346 -9.12 -6.59 4.95
CA LEU A 346 -7.69 -6.90 4.94
C LEU A 346 -7.38 -8.33 5.44
N PRO A 347 -7.90 -8.80 6.60
CA PRO A 347 -7.67 -10.19 7.02
C PRO A 347 -8.26 -11.20 6.04
N ARG A 348 -9.43 -10.92 5.44
CA ARG A 348 -10.01 -11.77 4.39
C ARG A 348 -9.07 -11.87 3.18
N MET A 349 -8.54 -10.73 2.71
CA MET A 349 -7.60 -10.69 1.59
C MET A 349 -6.36 -11.52 1.89
N ILE A 350 -5.78 -11.35 3.09
CA ILE A 350 -4.61 -12.11 3.52
C ILE A 350 -4.89 -13.62 3.52
N ILE A 351 -6.02 -14.08 4.06
CA ILE A 351 -6.34 -15.51 4.05
C ILE A 351 -6.52 -16.02 2.62
N LEU A 352 -7.21 -15.27 1.76
CA LEU A 352 -7.41 -15.65 0.36
C LEU A 352 -6.06 -15.86 -0.34
N ILE A 353 -5.20 -14.85 -0.31
CA ILE A 353 -3.91 -14.85 -1.02
C ILE A 353 -2.78 -15.52 -0.23
N THR A 354 -3.03 -16.21 0.89
CA THR A 354 -1.99 -16.97 1.60
C THR A 354 -2.37 -18.40 1.93
N LYS A 355 -3.66 -18.71 2.06
CA LYS A 355 -4.15 -20.03 2.51
C LYS A 355 -5.17 -20.67 1.57
N VAL A 356 -5.96 -19.87 0.85
CA VAL A 356 -7.08 -20.41 0.04
C VAL A 356 -6.67 -20.70 -1.39
N LEU A 357 -6.09 -19.71 -2.09
CA LEU A 357 -5.82 -19.84 -3.52
C LEU A 357 -4.77 -20.93 -3.83
N PRO A 358 -4.88 -21.62 -4.98
CA PRO A 358 -3.86 -22.55 -5.47
C PRO A 358 -2.45 -21.92 -5.42
N PRO A 359 -1.41 -22.68 -5.02
CA PRO A 359 -0.06 -22.15 -4.81
C PRO A 359 0.49 -21.27 -5.94
N ALA A 360 0.37 -21.70 -7.20
CA ALA A 360 0.86 -20.95 -8.36
C ALA A 360 0.03 -19.69 -8.64
N LEU A 361 -1.31 -19.81 -8.63
CA LEU A 361 -2.21 -18.65 -8.79
C LEU A 361 -1.98 -17.61 -7.70
N ARG A 362 -1.80 -18.07 -6.46
CA ARG A 362 -1.47 -17.24 -5.30
C ARG A 362 -0.16 -16.49 -5.53
N HIS A 363 0.90 -17.18 -5.94
CA HIS A 363 2.20 -16.58 -6.20
C HIS A 363 2.10 -15.51 -7.29
N ALA A 364 1.44 -15.81 -8.41
CA ALA A 364 1.22 -14.87 -9.49
C ALA A 364 0.42 -13.61 -9.04
N ILE A 365 -0.65 -13.79 -8.27
CA ILE A 365 -1.44 -12.66 -7.73
C ILE A 365 -0.61 -11.81 -6.77
N GLN A 366 0.16 -12.43 -5.87
CA GLN A 366 1.04 -11.71 -4.96
C GLN A 366 2.09 -10.90 -5.73
N HIS A 367 2.76 -11.52 -6.71
CA HIS A 367 3.77 -10.86 -7.54
C HIS A 367 3.19 -9.81 -8.48
N SER A 368 1.88 -9.83 -8.68
CA SER A 368 1.17 -8.78 -9.40
C SER A 368 0.77 -7.58 -8.54
N LEU A 369 0.90 -7.60 -7.21
CA LEU A 369 0.44 -6.48 -6.37
C LEU A 369 1.18 -5.17 -6.65
N LEU A 370 2.44 -5.27 -7.09
CA LEU A 370 3.32 -4.14 -7.37
C LEU A 370 3.90 -4.25 -8.78
N ILE A 371 4.17 -3.10 -9.39
CA ILE A 371 4.81 -2.97 -10.70
C ILE A 371 5.95 -1.94 -10.61
N THR A 372 6.92 -1.99 -11.53
CA THR A 372 7.95 -0.94 -11.62
C THR A 372 7.85 -0.24 -12.99
N PRO A 373 7.18 0.92 -13.08
CA PRO A 373 6.99 1.63 -14.36
C PRO A 373 8.32 1.93 -15.08
N SER A 374 9.39 2.15 -14.30
CA SER A 374 10.73 2.40 -14.83
C SER A 374 11.49 1.14 -15.26
N GLY A 375 11.07 -0.04 -14.79
CA GLY A 375 11.82 -1.29 -14.92
C GLY A 375 12.99 -1.44 -13.94
N ARG A 376 13.24 -0.45 -13.08
CA ARG A 376 14.41 -0.42 -12.18
C ARG A 376 14.11 -1.06 -10.83
N PRO A 377 15.10 -1.73 -10.20
CA PRO A 377 15.02 -2.12 -8.80
C PRO A 377 14.76 -0.90 -7.90
N ASN A 378 14.07 -1.11 -6.79
CA ASN A 378 13.69 -0.06 -5.81
C ASN A 378 12.78 1.07 -6.36
N HIS A 379 12.20 0.91 -7.55
CA HIS A 379 11.26 1.86 -8.16
C HIS A 379 9.85 1.26 -8.31
N PHE A 380 9.50 0.30 -7.45
CA PHE A 380 8.19 -0.33 -7.47
C PHE A 380 7.13 0.59 -6.86
N VAL A 381 5.93 0.51 -7.42
CA VAL A 381 4.72 1.14 -6.93
C VAL A 381 3.58 0.14 -7.00
N ALA A 382 2.54 0.35 -6.20
CA ALA A 382 1.34 -0.47 -6.34
C ALA A 382 0.50 -0.02 -7.55
N LYS A 383 -0.21 -0.98 -8.12
CA LYS A 383 -0.93 -0.81 -9.39
C LYS A 383 -2.02 0.27 -9.34
N ASP A 384 -2.69 0.38 -8.20
CA ASP A 384 -3.68 1.42 -7.92
C ASP A 384 -3.06 2.83 -7.87
N PHE A 385 -1.84 2.99 -7.33
CA PHE A 385 -1.14 4.28 -7.38
C PHE A 385 -0.67 4.66 -8.78
N PHE A 386 -0.23 3.68 -9.57
CA PHE A 386 0.08 3.92 -10.98
C PHE A 386 -1.16 4.45 -11.70
N LEU A 387 -2.32 3.81 -11.50
CA LEU A 387 -3.58 4.29 -12.06
C LEU A 387 -3.96 5.70 -11.57
N GLU A 388 -3.74 6.03 -10.29
CA GLU A 388 -3.96 7.39 -9.79
C GLU A 388 -3.06 8.44 -10.48
N THR A 389 -1.83 8.06 -10.83
CA THR A 389 -0.90 8.92 -11.57
C THR A 389 -1.41 9.18 -12.99
N GLU A 390 -1.91 8.15 -13.67
CA GLU A 390 -2.55 8.30 -14.98
C GLU A 390 -3.82 9.15 -14.88
N ASN A 391 -4.68 8.87 -13.90
CA ASN A 391 -5.92 9.62 -13.62
C ASN A 391 -5.64 11.12 -13.40
N TYR A 392 -4.53 11.47 -12.77
CA TYR A 392 -4.10 12.85 -12.61
C TYR A 392 -3.92 13.54 -13.97
N TRP A 393 -3.21 12.91 -14.91
CA TRP A 393 -2.99 13.47 -16.24
C TRP A 393 -4.30 13.63 -17.01
N LEU A 394 -5.20 12.65 -16.91
CA LEU A 394 -6.52 12.74 -17.53
C LEU A 394 -7.32 13.95 -16.99
N LYS A 395 -7.31 14.13 -15.65
CA LYS A 395 -7.93 15.30 -14.98
C LYS A 395 -7.26 16.60 -15.41
N TYR A 396 -5.94 16.62 -15.51
CA TYR A 396 -5.16 17.78 -15.96
C TYR A 396 -5.55 18.18 -17.38
N PHE A 397 -5.58 17.24 -18.33
CA PHE A 397 -5.97 17.52 -19.71
C PHE A 397 -7.42 18.01 -19.81
N PHE A 398 -8.34 17.41 -19.07
CA PHE A 398 -9.73 17.87 -19.06
C PHE A 398 -9.86 19.31 -18.55
N ASN A 399 -9.17 19.64 -17.45
CA ASN A 399 -9.28 20.97 -16.84
C ASN A 399 -8.56 22.07 -17.63
N ASN A 400 -7.53 21.73 -18.42
CA ASN A 400 -6.72 22.69 -19.15
C ASN A 400 -7.04 22.81 -20.66
N ASN A 401 -7.89 21.95 -21.23
CA ASN A 401 -8.24 21.98 -22.66
C ASN A 401 -9.55 22.74 -22.98
N GLY A 402 -9.72 23.95 -22.43
CA GLY A 402 -10.79 24.91 -22.81
C GLY A 402 -12.25 24.40 -22.69
N VAL A 403 -13.20 25.25 -23.09
CA VAL A 403 -14.66 25.04 -22.95
C VAL A 403 -15.20 23.84 -23.76
N GLY A 404 -14.38 23.21 -24.61
CA GLY A 404 -14.78 22.18 -25.58
C GLY A 404 -14.40 20.73 -25.23
N THR A 405 -13.76 20.46 -24.09
CA THR A 405 -13.40 19.07 -23.72
C THR A 405 -14.61 18.36 -23.13
N SER A 406 -15.43 17.75 -23.99
CA SER A 406 -16.51 16.86 -23.57
C SER A 406 -15.96 15.52 -23.09
N ALA A 407 -16.71 14.81 -22.23
CA ALA A 407 -16.36 13.46 -21.78
C ALA A 407 -16.07 12.49 -22.94
N LYS A 408 -16.78 12.65 -24.05
CA LYS A 408 -16.56 11.86 -25.28
C LYS A 408 -15.17 12.14 -25.88
N ARG A 409 -14.79 13.42 -26.01
CA ARG A 409 -13.46 13.78 -26.51
C ARG A 409 -12.34 13.29 -25.57
N LEU A 410 -12.58 13.34 -24.25
CA LEU A 410 -11.63 12.82 -23.27
C LEU A 410 -11.40 11.31 -23.44
N ARG A 411 -12.48 10.55 -23.62
CA ARG A 411 -12.43 9.13 -23.95
C ARG A 411 -11.73 8.88 -25.29
N ASP A 412 -12.25 9.48 -26.36
CA ASP A 412 -11.89 9.12 -27.74
C ASP A 412 -10.47 9.57 -28.14
N VAL A 413 -9.94 10.63 -27.51
CA VAL A 413 -8.65 11.24 -27.91
C VAL A 413 -7.55 11.07 -26.87
N PHE A 414 -7.87 11.22 -25.58
CA PHE A 414 -6.84 11.31 -24.55
C PHE A 414 -6.64 9.99 -23.82
N SER A 415 -7.71 9.30 -23.45
CA SER A 415 -7.63 8.16 -22.52
C SER A 415 -6.74 7.02 -23.03
N SER A 416 -6.88 6.58 -24.28
CA SER A 416 -6.02 5.55 -24.86
C SER A 416 -4.57 6.01 -25.12
N ASN A 417 -4.32 7.32 -25.12
CA ASN A 417 -3.04 7.92 -25.52
C ASN A 417 -2.23 8.51 -24.35
N VAL A 418 -2.72 8.45 -23.11
CA VAL A 418 -1.97 9.00 -21.96
C VAL A 418 -0.60 8.30 -21.79
N PRO A 419 -0.47 6.98 -21.96
CA PRO A 419 0.82 6.30 -21.91
C PRO A 419 1.30 5.91 -23.32
N LEU A 420 1.90 6.83 -24.08
CA LEU A 420 2.44 6.50 -25.39
C LEU A 420 3.84 5.84 -25.31
N LYS A 421 3.88 4.49 -25.33
CA LYS A 421 4.61 3.58 -26.27
C LYS A 421 4.62 2.12 -25.76
N ALA A 422 3.98 1.19 -26.50
CA ALA A 422 4.48 -0.13 -26.96
C ALA A 422 3.33 -1.05 -27.44
N PRO A 423 3.60 -2.07 -28.30
CA PRO A 423 2.62 -2.69 -29.19
C PRO A 423 1.91 -3.94 -28.63
N HIS A 424 0.76 -4.22 -29.25
CA HIS A 424 -0.21 -5.26 -28.91
C HIS A 424 0.29 -6.71 -29.02
N HIS A 425 -0.09 -7.53 -28.03
CA HIS A 425 -0.50 -8.94 -28.22
C HIS A 425 -1.48 -9.40 -27.11
N THR A 426 -2.30 -10.39 -27.48
CA THR A 426 -3.58 -10.86 -26.90
C THR A 426 -3.50 -11.75 -25.64
N SER A 427 -4.67 -11.89 -24.98
CA SER A 427 -5.07 -12.79 -23.86
C SER A 427 -4.76 -12.30 -22.43
N SER A 428 -5.71 -11.57 -21.85
CA SER A 428 -5.58 -10.80 -20.60
C SER A 428 -6.24 -11.47 -19.39
N ASN A 429 -5.49 -11.59 -18.28
CA ASN A 429 -5.98 -12.20 -17.03
C ASN A 429 -6.08 -11.22 -15.84
N GLN A 430 -5.59 -9.97 -15.94
CA GLN A 430 -5.73 -8.97 -14.87
C GLN A 430 -6.19 -7.60 -15.38
N PHE A 431 -7.16 -7.01 -14.68
CA PHE A 431 -7.74 -5.69 -14.94
C PHE A 431 -7.62 -4.79 -13.72
N ILE A 432 -7.43 -3.50 -13.92
CA ILE A 432 -7.19 -2.54 -12.83
C ILE A 432 -8.10 -1.36 -13.06
N LEU A 433 -8.92 -1.05 -12.06
CA LEU A 433 -10.01 -0.08 -12.17
C LEU A 433 -9.93 0.95 -11.04
N ALA A 434 -10.18 2.21 -11.37
CA ALA A 434 -10.37 3.29 -10.41
C ALA A 434 -11.33 4.35 -10.96
N ASP A 435 -12.03 5.04 -10.06
CA ASP A 435 -12.91 6.14 -10.43
C ASP A 435 -12.13 7.35 -10.99
N GLY A 436 -12.57 7.83 -12.14
CA GLY A 436 -12.18 9.11 -12.72
C GLY A 436 -13.16 10.19 -12.29
N TYR A 437 -12.97 10.78 -11.12
CA TYR A 437 -13.75 11.95 -10.70
C TYR A 437 -13.22 13.25 -11.34
N ILE A 438 -13.96 13.84 -12.27
CA ILE A 438 -13.58 15.11 -12.91
C ILE A 438 -14.63 16.20 -12.64
N LYS A 439 -14.29 17.08 -11.69
CA LYS A 439 -15.13 18.20 -11.26
C LYS A 439 -14.71 19.49 -11.97
N VAL A 440 -15.62 20.07 -12.75
CA VAL A 440 -15.45 21.39 -13.37
C VAL A 440 -15.51 22.46 -12.26
N ASN A 441 -14.36 23.10 -12.02
CA ASN A 441 -14.04 24.28 -11.20
C ASN A 441 -14.53 24.35 -9.74
N TRP A 442 -13.58 24.55 -8.79
CA TRP A 442 -13.22 25.87 -8.21
C TRP A 442 -11.83 25.78 -7.54
N ARG A 443 -10.91 26.69 -7.94
CA ARG A 443 -9.60 27.10 -7.36
C ARG A 443 -8.69 26.04 -6.73
N TRP A 444 -7.55 25.80 -7.39
CA TRP A 444 -6.37 25.15 -6.83
C TRP A 444 -5.21 26.15 -6.80
N ASP A 445 -4.75 26.52 -5.60
CA ASP A 445 -3.42 27.07 -5.41
C ASP A 445 -2.53 25.98 -4.79
N ARG A 446 -1.45 25.67 -5.52
CA ARG A 446 -0.23 24.94 -5.11
C ARG A 446 -0.33 23.40 -5.03
N PHE A 447 0.02 22.76 -6.13
CA PHE A 447 0.74 21.49 -6.13
C PHE A 447 2.00 21.64 -7.01
N PHE A 448 3.16 21.39 -6.41
CA PHE A 448 4.52 21.33 -6.96
C PHE A 448 5.13 22.61 -7.59
N ALA A 449 5.96 23.29 -6.81
CA ALA A 449 7.23 23.80 -7.33
C ALA A 449 8.26 22.66 -7.21
N ILE A 450 8.96 22.38 -8.31
CA ILE A 450 10.05 21.40 -8.42
C ILE A 450 11.14 21.66 -7.37
#